data_AF-A0A8T9CMH7-F1
#
_entry.id   AF-A0A8T9CMH7-F1
#
_cell.length_a   1.000
_cell.length_b   1.000
_cell.length_c   1.000
_cell.angle_alpha   90.00
_cell.angle_beta   90.00
_cell.angle_gamma   90.00
#
_symmetry.space_group_name_H-M   'P 1'
#
loop_
_entity.id
_entity.type
_entity.pdbx_description
1 polymer ?
#
loop_
_entity_poly.entity_id
_entity_poly.type
_entity_poly.pdbx_seq_one_letter_code
_entity_poly.pdbx_strand_id
1 'polypeptide(L)'
;NNGYMWYECSYPDLQQTCTANGNISTVQIYLTEQRSGMRWPVKLKGFKTAIVSSDEAPPGCKGGKGLQTNLKDSNRSSCTEDGQHYYIYDTKFLTLYLEQTEMKNLPIGGVWKGKVKLHSNSPAQDYFANITLNTLDPNHIDVFFPEFAHATPRVQLDLHPTGSVNGSNYAQDLTMLDMCLYDGFNGNAISYEIMLKDEGRPAAGRRDGYFS
;
A
#
# COMPACT_ATOMS: atom_id res chain seq x y z
N ASN A 1 -11.00 22.49 -28.22
CA ASN A 1 -10.51 21.49 -29.20
C ASN A 1 -9.52 20.60 -28.48
N ASN A 2 -9.91 19.37 -28.13
CA ASN A 2 -9.09 18.48 -27.30
C ASN A 2 -8.01 17.73 -28.08
N GLY A 3 -7.83 17.99 -29.38
CA GLY A 3 -6.79 17.35 -30.18
C GLY A 3 -5.39 17.47 -29.57
N TYR A 4 -5.08 18.61 -28.95
CA TYR A 4 -3.80 18.89 -28.27
C TYR A 4 -3.82 18.62 -26.75
N MET A 5 -4.81 17.88 -26.24
CA MET A 5 -4.97 17.69 -24.81
C MET A 5 -3.84 16.82 -24.22
N TRP A 6 -3.20 17.32 -23.16
CA TRP A 6 -2.15 16.69 -22.38
C TRP A 6 -2.35 16.96 -20.88
N TYR A 7 -1.68 16.18 -20.05
CA TYR A 7 -1.73 16.32 -18.60
C TYR A 7 -0.39 16.78 -18.03
N GLU A 8 -0.40 17.84 -17.22
CA GLU A 8 0.68 18.14 -16.30
C GLU A 8 0.57 17.20 -15.09
N CYS A 9 1.68 16.55 -14.79
CA CYS A 9 1.78 15.45 -13.83
C CYS A 9 3.05 15.52 -12.98
N SER A 10 3.86 16.57 -13.13
CA SER A 10 5.04 16.82 -12.30
C SER A 10 4.80 18.03 -11.40
N TYR A 11 4.79 17.79 -10.08
CA TYR A 11 4.52 18.80 -9.06
C TYR A 11 5.59 18.68 -7.96
N PRO A 12 6.66 19.51 -8.00
CA PRO A 12 7.76 19.45 -7.04
C PRO A 12 7.31 19.65 -5.59
N ASP A 13 6.34 20.54 -5.36
CA ASP A 13 5.71 20.82 -4.07
C ASP A 13 4.99 19.59 -3.48
N LEU A 14 4.43 18.74 -4.34
CA LEU A 14 3.80 17.48 -3.96
C LEU A 14 4.77 16.28 -3.98
N GLN A 15 6.05 16.50 -4.33
CA GLN A 15 7.03 15.45 -4.58
C GLN A 15 6.54 14.40 -5.58
N GLN A 16 5.74 14.84 -6.56
CA GLN A 16 5.21 14.01 -7.63
C GLN A 16 6.01 14.27 -8.91
N THR A 17 6.47 13.19 -9.55
CA THR A 17 7.21 13.29 -10.82
C THR A 17 6.53 12.48 -11.91
N CYS A 18 6.75 12.90 -13.15
CA CYS A 18 6.14 12.27 -14.31
C CYS A 18 7.12 12.20 -15.47
N THR A 19 7.41 10.97 -15.90
CA THR A 19 8.29 10.68 -17.03
C THR A 19 7.51 9.94 -18.12
N ALA A 20 7.71 10.31 -19.37
CA ALA A 20 7.10 9.63 -20.51
C ALA A 20 8.12 8.65 -21.12
N ASN A 21 7.68 7.43 -21.42
CA ASN A 21 8.44 6.45 -22.18
C ASN A 21 7.52 5.82 -23.22
N GLY A 22 7.72 6.18 -24.49
CA GLY A 22 6.82 5.82 -25.58
C GLY A 22 5.39 6.29 -25.31
N ASN A 23 4.45 5.34 -25.32
CA ASN A 23 3.02 5.61 -25.19
C ASN A 23 2.51 5.57 -23.74
N ILE A 24 3.39 5.45 -22.75
CA ILE A 24 3.04 5.36 -21.33
C ILE A 24 3.85 6.39 -20.54
N SER A 25 3.21 7.01 -19.55
CA SER A 25 3.87 7.80 -18.52
C SER A 25 4.01 7.00 -17.23
N THR A 26 5.12 7.18 -16.53
CA THR A 26 5.29 6.74 -15.15
C THR A 26 5.14 7.95 -14.24
N VAL A 27 4.13 7.93 -13.37
CA VAL A 27 3.85 8.96 -12.37
C VAL A 27 4.28 8.42 -11.01
N GLN A 28 5.35 8.97 -10.45
CA GLN A 28 5.81 8.62 -9.11
C GLN A 28 5.17 9.55 -8.08
N ILE A 29 4.57 8.97 -7.06
CA ILE A 29 4.05 9.67 -5.88
C ILE A 29 4.63 9.05 -4.62
N TYR A 30 4.37 9.66 -3.46
CA TYR A 30 4.64 9.04 -2.16
C TYR A 30 3.33 8.61 -1.51
N LEU A 31 3.32 7.38 -1.00
CA LEU A 31 2.35 6.93 -0.02
C LEU A 31 2.93 7.12 1.38
N THR A 32 2.06 7.35 2.35
CA THR A 32 2.39 7.46 3.77
C THR A 32 1.60 6.41 4.54
N GLU A 33 2.28 5.59 5.33
CA GLU A 33 1.64 4.62 6.21
C GLU A 33 0.99 5.36 7.40
N GLN A 34 -0.24 4.98 7.73
CA GLN A 34 -1.13 5.73 8.63
C GLN A 34 -0.63 5.83 10.08
N ARG A 35 0.06 4.81 10.62
CA ARG A 35 0.45 4.74 12.04
C ARG A 35 1.88 5.19 12.28
N SER A 36 2.83 4.64 11.54
CA SER A 36 4.27 4.92 11.60
C SER A 36 4.65 6.25 10.94
N GLY A 37 3.83 6.76 10.01
CA GLY A 37 4.19 7.91 9.20
C GLY A 37 5.28 7.62 8.14
N MET A 38 5.65 6.35 7.95
CA MET A 38 6.65 5.97 6.96
C MET A 38 6.20 6.40 5.56
N ARG A 39 7.11 7.03 4.80
CA ARG A 39 6.86 7.44 3.42
C ARG A 39 7.57 6.51 2.46
N TRP A 40 6.86 6.07 1.42
CA TRP A 40 7.40 5.18 0.40
C TRP A 40 7.01 5.66 -1.01
N PRO A 41 7.96 5.75 -1.95
CA PRO A 41 7.64 6.11 -3.33
C PRO A 41 6.95 4.93 -4.04
N VAL A 42 5.90 5.23 -4.80
CA VAL A 42 5.25 4.25 -5.68
C VAL A 42 5.07 4.82 -7.09
N LYS A 43 5.18 3.95 -8.09
CA LYS A 43 5.10 4.28 -9.51
C LYS A 43 3.79 3.80 -10.11
N LEU A 44 2.97 4.77 -10.51
CA LEU A 44 1.76 4.55 -11.29
C LEU A 44 2.07 4.61 -12.78
N LYS A 45 1.38 3.80 -13.57
CA LYS A 45 1.43 3.83 -15.03
C LYS A 45 0.20 4.55 -15.55
N GLY A 46 0.39 5.50 -16.46
CA GLY A 46 -0.70 6.28 -17.01
C GLY A 46 -0.56 6.53 -18.50
N PHE A 47 -1.69 6.57 -19.19
CA PHE A 47 -1.76 6.87 -20.62
C PHE A 47 -3.11 7.48 -20.97
N LYS A 48 -3.20 8.03 -22.18
CA LYS A 48 -4.44 8.50 -22.78
C LYS A 48 -4.81 7.59 -23.93
N THR A 49 -6.07 7.20 -24.03
CA THR A 49 -6.63 6.56 -25.22
C THR A 49 -7.49 7.58 -25.95
N ALA A 50 -7.10 7.93 -27.18
CA ALA A 50 -7.80 8.90 -27.99
C ALA A 50 -8.68 8.23 -29.05
N ILE A 51 -9.92 8.68 -29.21
CA ILE A 51 -10.86 8.23 -30.25
C ILE A 51 -11.38 9.43 -31.06
N VAL A 52 -11.87 9.16 -32.26
CA VAL A 52 -12.62 10.12 -33.07
C VAL A 52 -14.09 9.99 -32.72
N SER A 53 -14.72 11.08 -32.30
CA SER A 53 -16.15 11.10 -31.94
C SER A 53 -17.10 11.48 -33.07
N SER A 54 -16.60 12.09 -34.15
CA SER A 54 -17.43 12.54 -35.28
C SER A 54 -18.22 11.39 -35.91
N ASP A 55 -19.52 11.62 -36.13
CA ASP A 55 -20.41 10.69 -36.83
C ASP A 55 -20.09 10.56 -38.32
N GLU A 56 -19.39 11.54 -38.88
CA GLU A 56 -18.94 11.56 -40.28
C GLU A 56 -17.70 10.68 -40.50
N ALA A 57 -17.03 10.28 -39.42
CA ALA A 57 -15.83 9.47 -39.51
C ALA A 57 -16.17 8.02 -39.92
N PRO A 58 -15.35 7.39 -40.78
CA PRO A 58 -15.58 6.04 -41.23
C PRO A 58 -15.37 5.04 -40.06
N PRO A 59 -15.91 3.81 -40.15
CA PRO A 59 -15.85 2.82 -39.07
C PRO A 59 -14.43 2.48 -38.59
N GLY A 60 -13.41 2.59 -39.44
CA GLY A 60 -12.01 2.40 -39.05
C GLY A 60 -11.49 3.49 -38.09
N CYS A 61 -12.06 4.68 -38.16
CA CYS A 61 -11.69 5.84 -37.34
C CYS A 61 -12.66 6.09 -36.18
N LYS A 62 -13.97 6.02 -36.42
CA LYS A 62 -15.02 6.28 -35.44
C LYS A 62 -15.08 5.15 -34.41
N GLY A 63 -14.78 5.46 -33.15
CA GLY A 63 -14.77 4.45 -32.08
C GLY A 63 -13.82 3.27 -32.32
N GLY A 64 -12.92 3.35 -33.31
CA GLY A 64 -11.98 2.30 -33.70
C GLY A 64 -10.86 2.06 -32.67
N LYS A 65 -9.78 1.37 -33.06
CA LYS A 65 -8.63 1.10 -32.17
C LYS A 65 -8.01 2.42 -31.73
N GLY A 66 -8.39 2.89 -30.53
CA GLY A 66 -7.99 4.19 -30.02
C GLY A 66 -6.47 4.37 -30.01
N LEU A 67 -6.01 5.58 -30.29
CA LEU A 67 -4.60 5.91 -30.27
C LEU A 67 -4.14 6.07 -28.82
N GLN A 68 -3.26 5.18 -28.36
CA GLN A 68 -2.66 5.31 -27.05
C GLN A 68 -1.46 6.27 -27.10
N THR A 69 -1.47 7.29 -26.23
CA THR A 69 -0.37 8.25 -26.07
C THR A 69 -0.03 8.42 -24.59
N ASN A 70 1.21 8.81 -24.30
CA ASN A 70 1.59 9.13 -22.92
C ASN A 70 0.86 10.40 -22.43
N LEU A 71 0.82 10.61 -21.12
CA LEU A 71 0.06 11.71 -20.51
C LEU A 71 0.49 13.10 -21.02
N LYS A 72 1.79 13.28 -21.24
CA LYS A 72 2.41 14.56 -21.65
C LYS A 72 2.35 14.84 -23.14
N ASP A 73 1.91 13.88 -23.97
CA ASP A 73 1.85 14.06 -25.41
C ASP A 73 0.85 15.17 -25.78
N SER A 74 1.35 16.26 -26.35
CA SER A 74 0.55 17.41 -26.78
C SER A 74 0.33 17.43 -28.29
N ASN A 75 0.70 16.37 -29.01
CA ASN A 75 0.58 16.32 -30.45
C ASN A 75 -0.89 16.15 -30.85
N ARG A 76 -1.25 16.79 -31.96
CA ARG A 76 -2.52 16.53 -32.63
C ARG A 76 -2.33 15.37 -33.59
N SER A 77 -3.06 14.31 -33.36
CA SER A 77 -3.11 13.14 -34.23
C SER A 77 -4.45 13.07 -34.96
N SER A 78 -4.43 12.43 -36.12
CA SER A 78 -5.62 12.18 -36.94
C SER A 78 -5.65 10.74 -37.43
N CYS A 79 -6.84 10.21 -37.61
CA CYS A 79 -7.08 8.98 -38.33
C CYS A 79 -7.42 9.30 -39.79
N THR A 80 -6.90 8.49 -40.72
CA THR A 80 -7.23 8.52 -42.14
C THR A 80 -7.36 7.08 -42.64
N GLU A 81 -8.41 6.81 -43.41
CA GLU A 81 -8.68 5.48 -43.96
C GLU A 81 -8.52 5.46 -45.48
N ASP A 82 -8.82 6.57 -46.14
CA ASP A 82 -8.77 6.77 -47.60
C ASP A 82 -7.57 7.62 -48.07
N GLY A 83 -6.77 8.14 -47.13
CA GLY A 83 -5.62 9.02 -47.39
C GLY A 83 -5.98 10.44 -47.84
N GLN A 84 -7.27 10.77 -47.94
CA GLN A 84 -7.80 12.04 -48.42
C GLN A 84 -8.45 12.85 -47.29
N HIS A 85 -9.18 12.17 -46.40
CA HIS A 85 -9.86 12.78 -45.27
C HIS A 85 -9.14 12.50 -43.95
N TYR A 86 -9.08 13.52 -43.09
CA TYR A 86 -8.43 13.45 -41.79
C TYR A 86 -9.43 13.72 -40.67
N TYR A 87 -9.61 12.73 -39.81
CA TYR A 87 -10.50 12.82 -38.66
C TYR A 87 -9.68 12.95 -37.38
N ILE A 88 -9.88 14.04 -36.64
CA ILE A 88 -9.07 14.37 -35.48
C ILE A 88 -9.48 13.49 -34.30
N TYR A 89 -8.49 12.97 -33.57
CA TYR A 89 -8.75 12.37 -32.26
C TYR A 89 -9.14 13.47 -31.25
N ASP A 90 -10.44 13.62 -31.00
CA ASP A 90 -11.04 14.72 -30.26
C ASP A 90 -11.57 14.31 -28.88
N THR A 91 -11.65 13.01 -28.60
CA THR A 91 -12.08 12.47 -27.32
C THR A 91 -10.94 11.66 -26.72
N LYS A 92 -10.50 12.02 -25.50
CA LYS A 92 -9.36 11.37 -24.83
C LYS A 92 -9.79 10.83 -23.47
N PHE A 93 -9.60 9.54 -23.26
CA PHE A 93 -9.81 8.86 -21.98
C PHE A 93 -8.49 8.75 -21.23
N LEU A 94 -8.51 9.08 -19.94
CA LEU A 94 -7.36 8.92 -19.05
C LEU A 94 -7.42 7.55 -18.38
N THR A 95 -6.31 6.82 -18.42
CA THR A 95 -6.09 5.61 -17.62
C THR A 95 -4.89 5.85 -16.70
N LEU A 96 -5.05 5.51 -15.42
CA LEU A 96 -3.98 5.48 -14.44
C LEU A 96 -4.14 4.20 -13.60
N TYR A 97 -3.08 3.41 -13.47
CA TYR A 97 -3.11 2.15 -12.73
C TYR A 97 -1.82 1.91 -11.95
N LEU A 98 -1.94 1.14 -10.88
CA LEU A 98 -0.82 0.65 -10.07
C LEU A 98 -0.57 -0.81 -10.41
N GLU A 99 0.67 -1.15 -10.76
CA GLU A 99 1.04 -2.53 -11.07
C GLU A 99 1.18 -3.36 -9.79
N GLN A 100 0.80 -4.64 -9.85
CA GLN A 100 0.92 -5.54 -8.71
C GLN A 100 2.38 -5.75 -8.27
N THR A 101 3.32 -5.70 -9.22
CA THR A 101 4.76 -5.74 -8.94
C THR A 101 5.22 -4.55 -8.11
N GLU A 102 4.66 -3.36 -8.36
CA GLU A 102 4.96 -2.19 -7.55
C GLU A 102 4.33 -2.27 -6.15
N MET A 103 3.13 -2.83 -6.03
CA MET A 103 2.51 -3.06 -4.72
C MET A 103 3.34 -3.97 -3.81
N LYS A 104 4.04 -4.96 -4.39
CA LYS A 104 4.93 -5.87 -3.65
C LYS A 104 6.20 -5.20 -3.13
N ASN A 105 6.53 -4.00 -3.61
CA ASN A 105 7.71 -3.25 -3.17
C ASN A 105 7.46 -2.46 -1.88
N LEU A 106 6.23 -2.46 -1.34
CA LEU A 106 5.96 -1.82 -0.05
C LEU A 106 6.72 -2.58 1.06
N PRO A 107 7.46 -1.87 1.94
CA PRO A 107 8.39 -2.50 2.85
C PRO A 107 7.73 -3.20 4.05
N ILE A 108 6.50 -2.80 4.39
CA ILE A 108 5.72 -3.37 5.49
C ILE A 108 4.22 -3.41 5.14
N GLY A 109 3.48 -4.27 5.83
CA GLY A 109 2.02 -4.19 5.87
C GLY A 109 1.52 -2.92 6.56
N GLY A 110 0.30 -2.50 6.26
CA GLY A 110 -0.36 -1.36 6.88
C GLY A 110 -1.39 -0.69 5.98
N VAL A 111 -1.86 0.48 6.42
CA VAL A 111 -2.76 1.34 5.65
C VAL A 111 -1.95 2.46 5.03
N TRP A 112 -1.71 2.36 3.72
CA TRP A 112 -0.92 3.32 2.95
C TRP A 112 -1.82 4.32 2.24
N LYS A 113 -1.63 5.61 2.49
CA LYS A 113 -2.43 6.69 1.89
C LYS A 113 -1.58 7.62 1.05
N GLY A 114 -2.11 8.06 -0.09
CA GLY A 114 -1.47 9.05 -0.93
C GLY A 114 -2.44 9.73 -1.86
N LYS A 115 -1.92 10.61 -2.71
CA LYS A 115 -2.73 11.40 -3.62
C LYS A 115 -1.96 11.63 -4.92
N VAL A 116 -2.68 11.55 -6.04
CA VAL A 116 -2.19 11.97 -7.35
C VAL A 116 -2.90 13.25 -7.74
N LYS A 117 -2.15 14.21 -8.30
CA LYS A 117 -2.68 15.38 -9.00
C LYS A 117 -2.39 15.26 -10.49
N LEU A 118 -3.37 15.57 -11.34
CA LEU A 118 -3.16 15.75 -12.78
C LEU A 118 -3.87 17.04 -13.19
N HIS A 119 -3.25 17.85 -14.06
CA HIS A 119 -3.90 19.04 -14.62
C HIS A 119 -4.07 18.83 -16.12
N SER A 120 -5.30 18.80 -16.61
CA SER A 120 -5.57 18.83 -18.05
C SER A 120 -5.43 20.25 -18.55
N ASN A 121 -4.84 20.44 -19.73
CA ASN A 121 -4.78 21.75 -20.38
C ASN A 121 -6.07 22.11 -21.15
N SER A 122 -6.91 21.14 -21.50
CA SER A 122 -8.15 21.34 -22.27
C SER A 122 -9.19 20.25 -21.96
N PRO A 123 -10.28 20.56 -21.24
CA PRO A 123 -10.48 21.81 -20.49
C PRO A 123 -9.39 21.97 -19.41
N ALA A 124 -9.04 23.22 -19.10
CA ALA A 124 -8.09 23.53 -18.05
C ALA A 124 -8.68 23.15 -16.69
N GLN A 125 -8.28 22.01 -16.12
CA GLN A 125 -8.89 21.47 -14.90
C GLN A 125 -7.92 20.55 -14.14
N ASP A 126 -7.91 20.71 -12.82
CA ASP A 126 -7.23 19.80 -11.90
C ASP A 126 -8.10 18.58 -11.58
N TYR A 127 -7.49 17.40 -11.68
CA TYR A 127 -8.01 16.11 -11.25
C TYR A 127 -7.19 15.60 -10.07
N PHE A 128 -7.88 15.00 -9.11
CA PHE A 128 -7.27 14.44 -7.92
C PHE A 128 -7.77 13.01 -7.70
N ALA A 129 -6.86 12.10 -7.40
CA ALA A 129 -7.18 10.75 -6.98
C ALA A 129 -6.53 10.48 -5.62
N ASN A 130 -7.35 10.28 -4.59
CA ASN A 130 -6.88 9.79 -3.30
C ASN A 130 -6.74 8.28 -3.38
N ILE A 131 -5.61 7.75 -2.92
CA ILE A 131 -5.26 6.33 -2.97
C ILE A 131 -5.16 5.82 -1.53
N THR A 132 -5.81 4.70 -1.25
CA THR A 132 -5.67 3.96 0.00
C THR A 132 -5.38 2.50 -0.36
N LEU A 133 -4.24 1.99 0.10
CA LEU A 133 -3.87 0.57 -0.04
C LEU A 133 -3.84 -0.06 1.35
N ASN A 134 -4.58 -1.16 1.51
CA ASN A 134 -4.52 -1.99 2.71
C ASN A 134 -3.65 -3.20 2.39
N THR A 135 -2.44 -3.25 2.94
CA THR A 135 -1.48 -4.33 2.68
C THR A 135 -1.28 -5.15 3.94
N LEU A 136 -1.52 -6.46 3.86
CA LEU A 136 -1.19 -7.37 4.95
C LEU A 136 0.14 -8.05 4.63
N ASP A 137 1.02 -8.13 5.61
CA ASP A 137 2.23 -8.94 5.56
C ASP A 137 2.08 -10.16 6.47
N PRO A 138 1.46 -11.25 5.97
CA PRO A 138 1.11 -12.40 6.79
C PRO A 138 2.33 -13.18 7.28
N ASN A 139 3.49 -13.00 6.65
CA ASN A 139 4.70 -13.73 6.99
C ASN A 139 5.41 -13.16 8.23
N HIS A 140 4.99 -11.99 8.70
CA HIS A 140 5.58 -11.28 9.84
C HIS A 140 4.56 -11.01 10.96
N ILE A 141 3.48 -11.80 11.00
CA ILE A 141 2.58 -11.87 12.15
C ILE A 141 3.26 -12.74 13.21
N ASP A 142 3.72 -12.14 14.31
CA ASP A 142 4.53 -12.85 15.30
C ASP A 142 4.46 -12.23 16.71
N VAL A 143 4.91 -13.00 17.69
CA VAL A 143 5.12 -12.61 19.08
C VAL A 143 6.62 -12.44 19.32
N PHE A 144 7.07 -11.20 19.42
CA PHE A 144 8.48 -10.88 19.59
C PHE A 144 8.85 -10.67 21.05
N PHE A 145 9.90 -11.33 21.51
CA PHE A 145 10.49 -11.17 22.84
C PHE A 145 11.84 -10.45 22.72
N PRO A 146 11.92 -9.14 23.06
CA PRO A 146 13.13 -8.34 22.80
C PRO A 146 14.40 -8.91 23.45
N GLU A 147 14.29 -9.46 24.65
CA GLU A 147 15.42 -10.06 25.37
C GLU A 147 15.88 -11.41 24.78
N PHE A 148 15.03 -12.05 23.95
CA PHE A 148 15.24 -13.39 23.41
C PHE A 148 15.22 -13.41 21.88
N ALA A 149 15.62 -12.31 21.22
CA ALA A 149 15.44 -12.06 19.78
C ALA A 149 15.73 -13.23 18.82
N HIS A 150 16.63 -14.15 19.16
CA HIS A 150 16.97 -15.34 18.36
C HIS A 150 16.97 -16.66 19.15
N ALA A 151 16.54 -16.64 20.42
CA ALA A 151 16.57 -17.78 21.31
C ALA A 151 15.15 -18.19 21.72
N THR A 152 14.97 -19.45 22.07
CA THR A 152 13.73 -19.85 22.76
C THR A 152 13.66 -19.12 24.09
N PRO A 153 12.62 -18.31 24.36
CA PRO A 153 12.52 -17.56 25.60
C PRO A 153 12.47 -18.52 26.79
N ARG A 154 13.37 -18.30 27.74
CA ARG A 154 13.44 -19.05 29.00
C ARG A 154 13.55 -18.05 30.14
N VAL A 155 12.56 -18.05 31.01
CA VAL A 155 12.48 -17.15 32.15
C VAL A 155 12.58 -17.98 33.41
N GLN A 156 13.51 -17.62 34.29
CA GLN A 156 13.63 -18.23 35.61
C GLN A 156 12.72 -17.46 36.58
N LEU A 157 11.97 -18.19 37.42
CA LEU A 157 11.09 -17.57 38.41
C LEU A 157 11.84 -16.89 39.58
N ASP A 158 13.16 -17.08 39.65
CA ASP A 158 14.07 -16.52 40.65
C ASP A 158 13.54 -16.59 42.09
N LEU A 159 12.92 -17.71 42.45
CA LEU A 159 12.28 -17.88 43.75
C LEU A 159 13.26 -17.74 44.92
N HIS A 160 13.05 -16.74 45.76
CA HIS A 160 13.78 -16.58 47.01
C HIS A 160 12.95 -17.08 48.20
N PRO A 161 13.53 -17.90 49.11
CA PRO A 161 12.85 -18.33 50.32
C PRO A 161 12.55 -17.13 51.23
N THR A 162 11.31 -17.06 51.70
CA THR A 162 10.83 -16.05 52.65
C THR A 162 10.16 -16.75 53.84
N GLY A 163 10.55 -16.38 55.06
CA GLY A 163 10.03 -17.02 56.28
C GLY A 163 11.13 -17.35 57.31
N SER A 164 10.70 -17.92 58.44
CA SER A 164 11.57 -18.35 59.54
C SER A 164 11.79 -19.86 59.47
N VAL A 165 12.99 -20.34 59.83
CA VAL A 165 13.34 -21.78 59.95
C VAL A 165 12.34 -22.61 60.80
N ASN A 166 11.54 -21.95 61.64
CA ASN A 166 10.54 -22.56 62.53
C ASN A 166 9.07 -22.23 62.16
N GLY A 167 8.79 -21.67 60.98
CA GLY A 167 7.46 -21.22 60.56
C GLY A 167 7.10 -21.62 59.11
N SER A 168 5.94 -21.14 58.62
CA SER A 168 5.47 -21.42 57.26
C SER A 168 6.50 -20.96 56.23
N ASN A 169 7.12 -21.92 55.53
CA ASN A 169 8.13 -21.67 54.50
C ASN A 169 7.42 -21.42 53.18
N TYR A 170 7.52 -20.20 52.64
CA TYR A 170 7.03 -19.86 51.31
C TYR A 170 8.15 -19.21 50.49
N ALA A 171 8.15 -19.39 49.18
CA ALA A 171 9.06 -18.72 48.28
C ALA A 171 8.26 -17.85 47.33
N GLN A 172 8.71 -16.62 47.12
CA GLN A 172 8.02 -15.65 46.28
C GLN A 172 9.05 -14.76 45.58
N ASP A 173 8.85 -14.55 44.29
CA ASP A 173 9.54 -13.51 43.53
C ASP A 173 8.68 -13.06 42.32
N LEU A 174 9.13 -12.03 41.62
CA LEU A 174 8.54 -11.49 40.40
C LEU A 174 9.60 -11.40 39.30
N THR A 175 9.43 -12.20 38.25
CA THR A 175 10.21 -12.07 37.01
C THR A 175 9.30 -11.59 35.89
N MET A 176 9.75 -10.56 35.16
CA MET A 176 9.01 -9.96 34.05
C MET A 176 9.49 -10.53 32.71
N LEU A 177 8.58 -10.58 31.73
CA LEU A 177 8.88 -10.93 30.35
C LEU A 177 8.26 -9.89 29.43
N ASP A 178 9.11 -9.15 28.72
CA ASP A 178 8.66 -8.15 27.74
C ASP A 178 8.32 -8.81 26.40
N MET A 179 7.22 -8.36 25.79
CA MET A 179 6.67 -8.92 24.56
C MET A 179 6.06 -7.82 23.68
N CYS A 180 6.29 -7.93 22.37
CA CYS A 180 5.67 -7.10 21.35
C CYS A 180 4.85 -7.99 20.40
N LEU A 181 3.60 -7.61 20.16
CA LEU A 181 2.71 -8.30 19.22
C LEU A 181 2.79 -7.62 17.86
N TYR A 182 3.21 -8.35 16.84
CA TYR A 182 3.25 -7.87 15.46
C TYR A 182 2.06 -8.47 14.70
N ASP A 183 1.20 -7.59 14.17
CA ASP A 183 -0.02 -7.97 13.42
C ASP A 183 0.20 -8.12 11.91
N GLY A 184 1.43 -7.91 11.42
CA GLY A 184 1.71 -7.82 9.98
C GLY A 184 0.95 -6.68 9.27
N PHE A 185 0.34 -5.76 10.03
CA PHE A 185 -0.50 -4.66 9.53
C PHE A 185 -0.13 -3.32 10.19
N ASN A 186 1.06 -3.27 10.78
CA ASN A 186 1.65 -2.10 11.44
C ASN A 186 0.77 -1.46 12.51
N GLY A 187 0.13 -2.30 13.34
CA GLY A 187 -0.74 -1.85 14.43
C GLY A 187 -2.04 -1.21 13.95
N ASN A 188 -2.47 -1.50 12.73
CA ASN A 188 -3.78 -1.10 12.22
C ASN A 188 -4.88 -2.12 12.54
N ALA A 189 -4.54 -3.29 13.09
CA ALA A 189 -5.53 -4.24 13.59
C ALA A 189 -6.40 -3.61 14.70
N ILE A 190 -7.69 -3.95 14.71
CA ILE A 190 -8.67 -3.40 15.67
C ILE A 190 -8.70 -4.16 16.99
N SER A 191 -8.26 -5.42 17.00
CA SER A 191 -8.29 -6.31 18.15
C SER A 191 -7.28 -7.43 17.99
N TYR A 192 -6.80 -7.96 19.11
CA TYR A 192 -5.94 -9.14 19.19
C TYR A 192 -6.62 -10.18 20.06
N GLU A 193 -6.51 -11.45 19.68
CA GLU A 193 -6.88 -12.58 20.53
C GLU A 193 -5.58 -13.28 20.96
N ILE A 194 -5.40 -13.42 22.27
CA ILE A 194 -4.20 -14.01 22.88
C ILE A 194 -4.64 -15.11 23.82
N MET A 195 -4.04 -16.30 23.67
CA MET A 195 -4.25 -17.42 24.57
C MET A 195 -2.94 -17.78 25.25
N LEU A 196 -2.92 -17.69 26.57
CA LEU A 196 -1.84 -18.22 27.40
C LEU A 196 -2.27 -19.60 27.90
N LYS A 197 -1.45 -20.62 27.64
CA LYS A 197 -1.77 -22.01 27.98
C LYS A 197 -0.51 -22.74 28.42
N ASP A 198 -0.63 -23.49 29.52
CA ASP A 198 0.39 -24.44 29.97
C ASP A 198 0.18 -25.83 29.33
N GLU A 199 1.07 -26.76 29.65
CA GLU A 199 0.97 -28.15 29.18
C GLU A 199 -0.21 -28.94 29.78
N GLY A 200 -1.03 -28.33 30.63
CA GLY A 200 -2.29 -28.88 31.14
C GLY A 200 -2.11 -30.04 32.10
N ARG A 201 -0.89 -30.30 32.57
CA ARG A 201 -0.59 -31.47 33.41
C ARG A 201 -1.14 -31.28 34.82
N PRO A 202 -1.69 -32.33 35.45
CA PRO A 202 -2.16 -32.24 36.82
C PRO A 202 -0.97 -32.10 37.78
N ALA A 203 -1.03 -31.08 38.65
CA ALA A 203 -0.14 -30.90 39.78
C ALA A 203 -0.95 -30.95 41.09
N ALA A 204 -0.35 -31.48 42.16
CA ALA A 204 -1.02 -31.63 43.44
C ALA A 204 -1.47 -30.25 43.97
N GLY A 205 -2.76 -30.13 44.33
CA GLY A 205 -3.34 -28.88 44.82
C GLY A 205 -3.66 -27.84 43.75
N ARG A 206 -3.46 -28.15 42.45
CA ARG A 206 -3.77 -27.23 41.35
C ARG A 206 -5.28 -27.15 41.09
N ARG A 207 -5.79 -25.93 40.98
CA ARG A 207 -7.16 -25.64 40.54
C ARG A 207 -7.21 -25.48 39.01
N ASP A 208 -8.38 -25.70 38.43
CA ASP A 208 -8.59 -25.47 37.00
C ASP A 208 -8.31 -24.00 36.63
N GLY A 209 -7.56 -23.79 35.54
CA GLY A 209 -7.16 -22.46 35.06
C GLY A 209 -5.86 -21.91 35.64
N TYR A 210 -5.16 -22.65 36.50
CA TYR A 210 -3.88 -22.23 37.11
C TYR A 210 -2.69 -22.83 36.34
N PHE A 211 -1.61 -22.06 36.19
CA PHE A 211 -0.34 -22.48 35.58
C PHE A 211 0.52 -23.28 36.58
N SER A 212 1.29 -24.25 36.09
CA SER A 212 2.22 -25.08 36.89
C SER A 212 3.57 -25.29 36.21
#